data_AF-A0A8J5EXV6-F1
#
_entry.id   AF-A0A8J5EXV6-F1
#
_cell.length_a   1.000
_cell.length_b   1.000
_cell.length_c   1.000
_cell.angle_alpha   90.00
_cell.angle_beta   90.00
_cell.angle_gamma   90.00
#
_symmetry.space_group_name_H-M   'P 1'
#
loop_
_entity.id
_entity.type
_entity.pdbx_description
1 polymer ?
#
loop_
_entity_poly.entity_id
_entity_poly.type
_entity_poly.pdbx_seq_one_letter_code
_entity_poly.pdbx_strand_id
1 'polypeptide(L)'
;MSSLVMLSAAVLLGLLLPSSSAYNILYGGDTLSTGQSITHGAYTFIIQSDCNLVLYDNGRAVWSSGTYGRGRNCILSMQTDGNLVIYDGSKKAVWASNSRGSQANYILVLQRDRNVVIYGAPRWSTGTHTANSEGVVIVKSDQNDISFTPMTQDRKIAMVTNN
;
A
#
# COMPACT_ATOMS: atom_id res chain seq x y z
N MET A 1 12.45 -29.07 53.14
CA MET A 1 11.71 -29.91 52.16
C MET A 1 10.43 -29.18 51.85
N SER A 2 10.05 -28.72 50.66
CA SER A 2 10.64 -28.63 49.33
C SER A 2 9.77 -27.59 48.57
N SER A 3 10.35 -26.97 47.54
CA SER A 3 9.76 -25.98 46.62
C SER A 3 8.36 -26.29 46.08
N LEU A 4 7.61 -25.26 45.65
CA LEU A 4 7.39 -25.01 44.21
C LEU A 4 6.85 -23.59 43.95
N VAL A 5 7.61 -22.86 43.13
CA VAL A 5 7.15 -21.71 42.34
C VAL A 5 6.39 -22.27 41.14
N MET A 6 5.23 -21.73 40.79
CA MET A 6 4.67 -21.85 39.43
C MET A 6 4.23 -20.48 38.95
N LEU A 7 4.97 -19.99 37.96
CA LEU A 7 4.70 -18.81 37.15
C LEU A 7 3.26 -18.88 36.60
N SER A 8 2.51 -17.78 36.74
CA SER A 8 1.35 -17.57 35.90
C SER A 8 1.83 -17.40 34.45
N ALA A 9 1.49 -18.38 33.62
CA ALA A 9 1.74 -18.30 32.18
C ALA A 9 0.91 -17.15 31.62
N ALA A 10 1.56 -16.03 31.31
CA ALA A 10 1.05 -15.11 30.30
C ALA A 10 1.08 -15.87 28.98
N VAL A 11 -0.04 -16.50 28.61
CA VAL A 11 -0.29 -16.88 27.22
C VAL A 11 -0.46 -15.56 26.48
N LEU A 12 0.67 -15.01 26.04
CA LEU A 12 0.71 -13.96 25.05
C LEU A 12 0.27 -14.62 23.74
N LEU A 13 -1.05 -14.77 23.59
CA LEU A 13 -1.68 -15.13 22.34
C LEU A 13 -1.23 -14.05 21.36
N GLY A 14 -0.22 -14.36 20.55
CA GLY A 14 0.27 -13.46 19.52
C GLY A 14 -0.92 -13.09 18.67
N LEU A 15 -1.44 -11.87 18.85
CA LEU A 15 -2.28 -11.26 17.85
C LEU A 15 -1.39 -11.20 16.61
N LEU A 16 -1.52 -12.20 15.74
CA LEU A 16 -1.39 -12.04 14.32
C LEU A 16 -2.43 -10.99 13.97
N LEU A 17 -2.10 -9.71 14.19
CA LEU A 17 -2.81 -8.63 13.55
C LEU A 17 -2.78 -9.01 12.08
N PRO A 18 -3.94 -9.24 11.43
CA PRO A 18 -3.93 -9.54 10.02
C PRO A 18 -3.17 -8.38 9.38
N SER A 19 -2.03 -8.70 8.72
CA SER A 19 -1.37 -7.72 7.85
C SER A 19 -2.45 -7.27 6.89
N SER A 20 -2.96 -6.06 7.09
CA SER A 20 -4.00 -5.52 6.22
C SER A 20 -3.42 -5.50 4.82
N SER A 21 -3.90 -6.40 3.97
CA SER A 21 -3.61 -6.35 2.56
C SER A 21 -4.65 -5.42 1.96
N ALA A 22 -4.22 -4.28 1.45
CA ALA A 22 -5.00 -3.63 0.40
C ALA A 22 -5.04 -4.61 -0.80
N TYR A 23 -6.12 -4.63 -1.58
CA TYR A 23 -6.34 -5.66 -2.60
C TYR A 23 -5.21 -5.60 -3.62
N ASN A 24 -5.27 -4.72 -4.62
CA ASN A 24 -4.17 -4.53 -5.58
C ASN A 24 -3.90 -3.06 -5.87
N ILE A 25 -4.43 -2.15 -5.04
CA ILE A 25 -4.42 -0.70 -5.27
C ILE A 25 -4.08 0.03 -3.97
N LEU A 26 -3.26 1.09 -4.07
CA LEU A 26 -3.14 2.15 -3.06
C LEU A 26 -3.58 3.48 -3.67
N TYR A 27 -4.40 4.24 -2.96
CA TYR A 27 -4.77 5.59 -3.35
C TYR A 27 -3.71 6.59 -2.91
N GLY A 28 -3.63 7.73 -3.60
CA GLY A 28 -2.85 8.86 -3.12
C GLY A 28 -3.34 9.30 -1.74
N GLY A 29 -2.44 9.34 -0.76
CA GLY A 29 -2.74 9.53 0.66
C GLY A 29 -2.61 8.24 1.49
N ASP A 30 -2.76 7.07 0.86
CA ASP A 30 -2.65 5.79 1.56
C ASP A 30 -1.20 5.46 1.95
N THR A 31 -1.10 4.63 2.98
CA THR A 31 0.17 4.07 3.42
C THR A 31 0.06 2.57 3.65
N LEU A 32 1.16 1.87 3.42
CA LEU A 32 1.38 0.52 3.95
C LEU A 32 2.39 0.63 5.08
N SER A 33 2.01 0.14 6.25
CA SER A 33 2.93 -0.10 7.36
C SER A 33 3.79 -1.33 7.10
N THR A 34 4.91 -1.43 7.80
CA THR A 34 5.78 -2.62 7.80
C THR A 34 4.96 -3.91 7.87
N GLY A 35 5.23 -4.84 6.94
CA GLY A 35 4.57 -6.13 6.82
C GLY A 35 3.25 -6.12 6.06
N GLN A 36 2.73 -4.94 5.68
CA GLN A 36 1.54 -4.80 4.83
C GLN A 36 1.91 -4.77 3.34
N SER A 37 0.94 -5.14 2.52
CA SER A 37 1.15 -5.36 1.08
C SER A 37 -0.08 -5.04 0.25
N ILE A 38 0.12 -4.85 -1.05
CA ILE A 38 -0.92 -5.09 -2.05
C ILE A 38 -0.65 -6.41 -2.77
N THR A 39 -1.71 -7.13 -3.16
CA THR A 39 -1.65 -8.47 -3.76
C THR A 39 -2.52 -8.62 -5.02
N HIS A 40 -2.07 -9.39 -6.00
CA HIS A 40 -2.92 -9.72 -7.15
C HIS A 40 -2.58 -11.11 -7.68
N GLY A 41 -3.52 -12.05 -7.53
CA GLY A 41 -3.23 -13.46 -7.83
C GLY A 41 -2.06 -13.95 -6.98
N ALA A 42 -0.97 -14.36 -7.64
CA ALA A 42 0.25 -14.84 -6.98
C ALA A 42 1.28 -13.74 -6.68
N TYR A 43 0.96 -12.49 -7.01
CA TYR A 43 1.89 -11.37 -6.86
C TYR A 43 1.66 -10.64 -5.53
N THR A 44 2.75 -10.27 -4.87
CA THR A 44 2.71 -9.52 -3.60
C THR A 44 3.71 -8.38 -3.65
N PHE A 45 3.25 -7.14 -3.47
CA PHE A 45 4.09 -5.96 -3.34
C PHE A 45 4.06 -5.48 -1.88
N ILE A 46 5.16 -5.68 -1.15
CA ILE A 46 5.22 -5.60 0.32
C ILE A 46 6.33 -4.68 0.79
N ILE A 47 6.06 -3.86 1.81
CA ILE A 47 7.09 -3.17 2.59
C ILE A 47 7.51 -4.07 3.76
N GLN A 48 8.74 -4.56 3.73
CA GLN A 48 9.26 -5.52 4.70
C GLN A 48 9.77 -4.84 5.98
N SER A 49 9.99 -5.63 7.04
CA SER A 49 10.48 -5.15 8.34
C SER A 49 11.90 -4.63 8.33
N ASP A 50 12.68 -5.00 7.32
CA ASP A 50 14.02 -4.48 7.06
C ASP A 50 13.99 -3.21 6.19
N CYS A 51 12.82 -2.60 5.96
CA CYS A 51 12.61 -1.43 5.12
C CYS A 51 12.86 -1.65 3.63
N ASN A 52 12.87 -2.90 3.17
CA ASN A 52 12.92 -3.22 1.75
C ASN A 52 11.50 -3.30 1.15
N LEU A 53 11.28 -2.63 0.03
CA LEU A 53 10.04 -2.75 -0.74
C LEU A 53 10.25 -3.78 -1.84
N VAL A 54 9.47 -4.85 -1.85
CA VAL A 54 9.72 -6.02 -2.69
C VAL A 54 8.45 -6.44 -3.43
N LEU A 55 8.61 -6.75 -4.72
CA LEU A 55 7.62 -7.45 -5.51
C LEU A 55 7.98 -8.93 -5.56
N TYR A 56 7.06 -9.78 -5.12
CA TYR A 56 7.13 -11.23 -5.20
C TYR A 56 6.19 -11.78 -6.26
N ASP A 57 6.58 -12.90 -6.86
CA ASP A 57 5.79 -13.76 -7.73
C ASP A 57 5.89 -15.20 -7.21
N ASN A 58 4.79 -15.74 -6.68
CA ASN A 58 4.77 -17.07 -6.05
C ASN A 58 5.89 -17.24 -4.99
N GLY A 59 6.10 -16.21 -4.17
CA GLY A 59 7.13 -16.21 -3.12
C GLY A 59 8.56 -15.97 -3.61
N ARG A 60 8.80 -15.84 -4.93
CA ARG A 60 10.11 -15.46 -5.50
C ARG A 60 10.19 -13.96 -5.70
N ALA A 61 11.20 -13.29 -5.13
CA ALA A 61 11.42 -11.87 -5.36
C ALA A 61 11.79 -11.62 -6.83
N VAL A 62 11.07 -10.71 -7.50
CA VAL A 62 11.30 -10.34 -8.91
C VAL A 62 11.73 -8.89 -9.09
N TRP A 63 11.45 -8.03 -8.11
CA TRP A 63 11.94 -6.65 -8.05
C TRP A 63 12.09 -6.21 -6.59
N SER A 64 13.02 -5.30 -6.33
CA SER A 64 13.31 -4.77 -4.99
C SER A 64 13.80 -3.33 -5.08
N SER A 65 13.42 -2.49 -4.10
CA SER A 65 13.97 -1.13 -3.95
C SER A 65 15.44 -1.11 -3.52
N GLY A 66 15.96 -2.25 -3.02
CA GLY A 66 17.34 -2.37 -2.56
C GLY A 66 17.60 -1.57 -1.28
N THR A 67 16.61 -1.47 -0.41
CA THR A 67 16.65 -0.61 0.79
C THR A 67 16.70 -1.36 2.10
N TYR A 68 16.98 -2.67 2.06
CA TYR A 68 17.18 -3.50 3.23
C TYR A 68 18.20 -2.88 4.21
N GLY A 69 17.83 -2.80 5.48
CA GLY A 69 18.67 -2.26 6.56
C GLY A 69 18.91 -0.75 6.52
N ARG A 70 18.30 0.00 5.60
CA ARG A 70 18.49 1.46 5.48
C ARG A 70 17.63 2.29 6.44
N GLY A 71 16.77 1.64 7.22
CA GLY A 71 15.88 2.27 8.19
C GLY A 71 15.28 1.26 9.16
N ARG A 72 14.31 1.71 9.98
CA ARG A 72 13.49 0.88 10.87
C ARG A 72 12.06 1.40 10.89
N ASN A 73 11.09 0.52 11.17
CA ASN A 73 9.66 0.85 11.26
C ASN A 73 9.17 1.61 10.02
N CYS A 74 9.55 1.12 8.84
CA CYS A 74 9.28 1.85 7.61
C CYS A 74 7.82 1.72 7.18
N ILE A 75 7.37 2.78 6.52
CA ILE A 75 6.09 2.84 5.82
C ILE A 75 6.35 3.12 4.34
N LEU A 76 5.50 2.56 3.48
CA LEU A 76 5.36 2.99 2.10
C LEU A 76 4.21 3.99 2.02
N SER A 77 4.40 5.13 1.37
CA SER A 77 3.38 6.14 1.18
C SER A 77 3.21 6.44 -0.31
N MET A 78 2.00 6.25 -0.82
CA MET A 78 1.60 6.76 -2.12
C MET A 78 1.13 8.19 -1.93
N GLN A 79 1.93 9.19 -2.29
CA GLN A 79 1.61 10.59 -2.02
C GLN A 79 0.60 11.14 -3.01
N THR A 80 -0.11 12.20 -2.60
CA THR A 80 -1.12 12.90 -3.40
C THR A 80 -0.53 13.74 -4.54
N ASP A 81 0.80 13.84 -4.62
CA ASP A 81 1.52 14.42 -5.76
C ASP A 81 2.02 13.36 -6.75
N GLY A 82 1.69 12.08 -6.56
CA GLY A 82 2.10 11.00 -7.46
C GLY A 82 3.48 10.42 -7.18
N ASN A 83 4.14 10.82 -6.09
CA ASN A 83 5.39 10.22 -5.66
C ASN A 83 5.14 9.03 -4.71
N LEU A 84 5.79 7.88 -4.97
CA LEU A 84 5.77 6.73 -4.07
C LEU A 84 7.04 6.77 -3.23
N VAL A 85 6.92 6.82 -1.90
CA VAL A 85 8.07 7.06 -1.01
C VAL A 85 8.08 6.08 0.16
N ILE A 86 9.26 5.57 0.48
CA ILE A 86 9.51 4.84 1.73
C ILE A 86 10.01 5.84 2.76
N TYR A 87 9.34 5.94 3.90
CA TYR A 87 9.81 6.68 5.07
C TYR A 87 10.19 5.72 6.19
N ASP A 88 11.26 6.02 6.91
CA ASP A 88 11.56 5.34 8.18
C ASP A 88 10.72 5.91 9.35
N GLY A 89 10.83 5.27 10.52
CA GLY A 89 10.12 5.69 11.73
C GLY A 89 10.47 7.10 12.23
N SER A 90 11.58 7.68 11.75
CA SER A 90 11.98 9.08 12.02
C SER A 90 11.46 10.04 10.95
N LYS A 91 10.58 9.58 10.05
CA LYS A 91 10.02 10.33 8.90
C LYS A 91 11.07 10.75 7.87
N LYS A 92 12.24 10.10 7.84
CA LYS A 92 13.26 10.33 6.81
C LYS A 92 12.94 9.48 5.58
N ALA A 93 13.00 10.09 4.39
CA ALA A 93 12.85 9.36 3.14
C ALA A 93 14.04 8.41 2.94
N VAL A 94 13.74 7.12 2.75
CA VAL A 94 14.71 6.04 2.49
C VAL A 94 14.84 5.78 0.99
N TRP A 95 13.74 5.92 0.25
CA TRP A 95 13.65 5.73 -1.19
C TRP A 95 12.46 6.48 -1.77
N ALA A 96 12.52 6.87 -3.04
CA ALA A 96 11.39 7.44 -3.77
C ALA A 96 11.39 6.98 -5.24
N SER A 97 10.20 6.89 -5.84
CA SER A 97 10.02 6.64 -7.28
C SER A 97 10.45 7.82 -8.14
N ASN A 98 10.59 9.01 -7.55
CA ASN A 98 10.94 10.27 -8.23
C ASN A 98 9.94 10.65 -9.33
N SER A 99 8.67 10.35 -9.10
CA SER A 99 7.57 10.54 -10.05
C SER A 99 6.63 11.70 -9.67
N ARG A 100 7.14 12.67 -8.92
CA ARG A 100 6.36 13.81 -8.42
C ARG A 100 5.77 14.63 -9.57
N GLY A 101 4.45 14.71 -9.60
CA GLY A 101 3.67 15.59 -10.46
C GLY A 101 2.97 16.71 -9.67
N SER A 102 1.89 17.24 -10.24
CA SER A 102 1.00 18.17 -9.55
C SER A 102 0.12 17.43 -8.53
N GLN A 103 -0.35 18.12 -7.50
CA GLN A 103 -1.34 17.60 -6.56
C GLN A 103 -2.61 17.14 -7.30
N ALA A 104 -2.94 15.85 -7.21
CA ALA A 104 -4.10 15.27 -7.87
C ALA A 104 -4.45 13.90 -7.25
N ASN A 105 -5.47 13.24 -7.79
CA ASN A 105 -5.77 11.85 -7.45
C ASN A 105 -4.84 10.92 -8.24
N TYR A 106 -3.91 10.27 -7.54
CA TYR A 106 -3.07 9.21 -8.10
C TYR A 106 -3.46 7.87 -7.49
N ILE A 107 -3.17 6.78 -8.20
CA ILE A 107 -3.29 5.42 -7.67
C ILE A 107 -2.05 4.61 -8.03
N LEU A 108 -1.57 3.79 -7.12
CA LEU A 108 -0.62 2.71 -7.40
C LEU A 108 -1.42 1.43 -7.65
N VAL A 109 -1.13 0.72 -8.73
CA VAL A 109 -1.83 -0.53 -9.09
C VAL A 109 -0.83 -1.65 -9.30
N LEU A 110 -1.01 -2.76 -8.57
CA LEU A 110 -0.43 -4.06 -8.91
C LEU A 110 -1.34 -4.73 -9.96
N GLN A 111 -0.79 -4.92 -11.14
CA GLN A 111 -1.48 -5.34 -12.34
C GLN A 111 -1.46 -6.85 -12.53
N ARG A 112 -2.34 -7.34 -13.42
CA ARG A 112 -2.43 -8.77 -13.77
C ARG A 112 -1.19 -9.30 -14.48
N ASP A 113 -0.42 -8.44 -15.12
CA ASP A 113 0.82 -8.77 -15.82
C ASP A 113 2.07 -8.68 -14.92
N ARG A 114 1.88 -8.57 -13.59
CA ARG A 114 2.93 -8.38 -12.56
C ARG A 114 3.56 -6.98 -12.55
N ASN A 115 3.10 -6.05 -13.37
CA ASN A 115 3.61 -4.68 -13.30
C ASN A 115 3.03 -3.92 -12.10
N VAL A 116 3.80 -2.98 -11.54
CA VAL A 116 3.33 -2.07 -10.48
C VAL A 116 3.46 -0.65 -11.00
N VAL A 117 2.32 0.02 -11.19
CA VAL A 117 2.27 1.27 -11.96
C VAL A 117 1.52 2.34 -11.19
N ILE A 118 2.07 3.55 -11.19
CA ILE A 118 1.39 4.76 -10.72
C ILE A 118 0.61 5.34 -11.89
N TYR A 119 -0.70 5.52 -11.72
CA TYR A 119 -1.56 6.22 -12.66
C TYR A 119 -2.05 7.55 -12.09
N GLY A 120 -2.17 8.54 -12.97
CA GLY A 120 -2.70 9.87 -12.67
C GLY A 120 -2.00 10.97 -13.49
N ALA A 121 -2.43 12.22 -13.41
CA ALA A 121 -3.72 12.67 -12.85
C ALA A 121 -4.90 12.21 -13.75
N PRO A 122 -6.12 12.04 -13.19
CA PRO A 122 -7.29 11.67 -13.97
C PRO A 122 -7.58 12.68 -15.07
N ARG A 123 -7.88 12.17 -16.26
CA ARG A 123 -8.17 13.00 -17.44
C ARG A 123 -9.66 13.31 -17.57
N TRP A 124 -10.52 12.37 -17.19
CA TRP A 124 -11.98 12.49 -17.26
C TRP A 124 -12.64 11.73 -16.12
N SER A 125 -13.80 12.20 -15.68
CA SER A 125 -14.68 11.55 -14.70
C SER A 125 -16.13 11.93 -15.02
N THR A 126 -17.09 11.04 -14.72
CA THR A 126 -18.53 11.35 -14.83
C THR A 126 -18.97 12.40 -13.82
N GLY A 127 -18.21 12.60 -12.73
CA GLY A 127 -18.58 13.53 -11.66
C GLY A 127 -19.76 13.08 -10.79
N THR A 128 -20.24 11.85 -10.93
CA THR A 128 -21.43 11.32 -10.25
C THR A 128 -21.11 10.57 -8.95
N HIS A 129 -20.00 10.92 -8.28
CA HIS A 129 -19.62 10.29 -7.02
C HIS A 129 -20.60 10.75 -5.93
N THR A 130 -21.02 9.83 -5.06
CA THR A 130 -21.84 10.20 -3.89
C THR A 130 -20.93 10.48 -2.71
N ALA A 131 -21.34 11.38 -1.82
CA ALA A 131 -20.74 11.48 -0.49
C ALA A 131 -20.76 10.10 0.17
N ASN A 132 -19.62 9.66 0.71
CA ASN A 132 -19.43 8.34 1.35
C ASN A 132 -19.52 7.12 0.41
N SER A 133 -19.26 7.28 -0.90
CA SER A 133 -19.15 6.13 -1.81
C SER A 133 -17.97 5.22 -1.44
N GLU A 134 -18.25 3.93 -1.20
CA GLU A 134 -17.27 2.85 -1.10
C GLU A 134 -16.81 2.44 -2.52
N GLY A 135 -15.50 2.52 -2.81
CA GLY A 135 -14.92 2.05 -4.08
C GLY A 135 -13.88 2.99 -4.69
N VAL A 136 -13.50 2.74 -5.95
CA VAL A 136 -12.48 3.51 -6.69
C VAL A 136 -12.95 4.95 -6.91
N VAL A 137 -12.58 5.85 -6.00
CA VAL A 137 -12.80 7.30 -6.14
C VAL A 137 -11.57 7.93 -6.77
N ILE A 138 -11.57 8.07 -8.09
CA ILE A 138 -10.60 8.92 -8.80
C ILE A 138 -11.39 10.05 -9.46
N VAL A 139 -11.57 11.15 -8.73
CA VAL A 139 -12.26 12.34 -9.23
C VAL A 139 -11.26 13.26 -9.93
N LYS A 140 -11.67 14.00 -10.96
CA LYS A 140 -10.90 15.16 -11.40
C LYS A 140 -10.88 16.15 -10.23
N SER A 141 -9.69 16.46 -9.72
CA SER A 141 -9.53 17.41 -8.62
C SER A 141 -9.91 18.81 -9.09
N ASP A 142 -11.08 19.30 -8.66
CA ASP A 142 -11.37 20.72 -8.54
C ASP A 142 -11.08 21.13 -7.09
N GLN A 143 -9.81 21.11 -6.69
CA GLN A 143 -9.15 21.71 -5.51
C GLN A 143 -9.74 21.52 -4.08
N ASN A 144 -10.97 21.05 -3.85
CA ASN A 144 -11.66 21.25 -2.57
C ASN A 144 -12.37 20.04 -1.92
N ASP A 145 -12.21 18.81 -2.42
CA ASP A 145 -12.77 17.64 -1.70
C ASP A 145 -11.81 16.45 -1.75
N ILE A 146 -11.18 16.16 -0.61
CA ILE A 146 -10.32 14.99 -0.39
C ILE A 146 -10.84 14.26 0.84
N SER A 147 -11.87 13.44 0.61
CA SER A 147 -12.48 12.58 1.62
C SER A 147 -12.07 11.13 1.35
N PHE A 148 -11.36 10.49 2.30
CA PHE A 148 -10.87 9.11 2.19
C PHE A 148 -11.65 8.20 3.14
N THR A 149 -12.19 7.09 2.63
CA THR A 149 -12.76 6.01 3.45
C THR A 149 -12.10 4.66 3.09
N PRO A 150 -11.64 3.85 4.06
CA PRO A 150 -10.99 2.56 3.78
C PRO A 150 -12.00 1.56 3.20
N MET A 151 -11.57 0.75 2.21
CA MET A 151 -12.44 -0.23 1.54
C MET A 151 -12.75 -1.46 2.41
N THR A 152 -14.04 -1.83 2.43
CA THR A 152 -14.50 -3.22 2.49
C THR A 152 -15.15 -3.57 1.14
N GLN A 153 -14.61 -4.58 0.46
CA GLN A 153 -15.22 -5.35 -0.64
C GLN A 153 -14.96 -4.96 -2.13
N ASP A 154 -14.68 -6.05 -2.86
CA ASP A 154 -14.35 -6.27 -4.28
C ASP A 154 -14.92 -5.30 -5.33
N ARG A 155 -14.03 -4.53 -5.99
CA ARG A 155 -14.19 -4.16 -7.40
C ARG A 155 -12.83 -4.16 -8.13
N LYS A 156 -12.69 -5.07 -9.09
CA LYS A 156 -11.56 -5.17 -10.02
C LYS A 156 -11.56 -3.93 -10.94
N ILE A 157 -10.44 -3.22 -11.07
CA ILE A 157 -10.27 -2.28 -12.19
C ILE A 157 -10.14 -3.13 -13.46
N ALA A 158 -11.10 -3.00 -14.37
CA ALA A 158 -11.02 -3.61 -15.68
C ALA A 158 -9.94 -2.90 -16.49
N MET A 159 -8.79 -3.55 -16.68
CA MET A 159 -7.87 -3.20 -17.76
C MET A 159 -8.38 -3.85 -19.03
N VAL A 160 -8.79 -3.02 -20.00
CA VAL A 160 -9.08 -3.50 -21.37
C VAL A 160 -7.73 -3.81 -22.02
N THR A 161 -7.45 -5.09 -22.20
CA THR A 161 -6.33 -5.54 -23.05
C THR A 161 -6.85 -5.59 -24.48
N ASN A 162 -6.28 -4.76 -25.37
CA ASN A 162 -6.53 -4.90 -26.80
C ASN A 162 -5.86 -6.21 -27.27
N ASN A 163 -6.64 -7.13 -27.83
CA ASN A 163 -6.15 -8.26 -28.62
C ASN A 163 -5.83 -7.80 -30.05
#